data_AF-A0A183EW42-F1
#
_entry.id   AF-A0A183EW42-F1
#
_cell.length_a   1.000
_cell.length_b   1.000
_cell.length_c   1.000
_cell.angle_alpha   90.00
_cell.angle_beta   90.00
_cell.angle_gamma   90.00
#
_symmetry.space_group_name_H-M   'P 1'
#
loop_
_entity.id
_entity.type
_entity.pdbx_description
1 polymer ?
#
loop_
_entity_poly.entity_id
_entity_poly.type
_entity_poly.pdbx_seq_one_letter_code
_entity_poly.pdbx_strand_id
1 'polypeptide(L)'
;MRSEVDFISEDYQKIFRQIETLMKCEAIPEQDVKSLCAKAREILLQEGNVQVVDSPVTICGDIHGQFYDLMELFRVGGQVPDTNYLFLGDFVDRGFYSVETFLLLLALKVRYPDRMMLIRGNHESRQITQVYGFYDECLRKYGSSTVWR
;
A
#
# COMPACT_ATOMS: atom_id res chain seq x y z
N MET A 1 -3.74 -18.23 -28.08
CA MET A 1 -3.14 -16.87 -28.04
C MET A 1 -4.08 -16.04 -27.16
N ARG A 2 -3.79 -15.89 -25.86
CA ARG A 2 -4.65 -15.09 -24.95
C ARG A 2 -4.53 -13.62 -25.36
N SER A 3 -5.65 -12.90 -25.41
CA SER A 3 -5.65 -11.50 -25.84
C SER A 3 -5.14 -10.59 -24.72
N GLU A 4 -4.57 -9.43 -25.08
CA GLU A 4 -4.07 -8.42 -24.12
C GLU A 4 -5.18 -7.93 -23.17
N VAL A 5 -6.43 -7.95 -23.64
CA VAL A 5 -7.64 -7.62 -22.87
C VAL A 5 -7.93 -8.66 -21.78
N ASP A 6 -7.72 -9.95 -22.07
CA ASP A 6 -7.90 -11.02 -21.08
C ASP A 6 -6.87 -10.92 -19.95
N PHE A 7 -5.65 -10.48 -20.28
CA PHE A 7 -4.55 -10.32 -19.32
C PHE A 7 -4.80 -9.14 -18.37
N ILE A 8 -5.25 -7.99 -18.90
CA ILE A 8 -5.61 -6.82 -18.08
C ILE A 8 -6.76 -7.16 -17.12
N SER A 9 -7.74 -7.94 -17.57
CA SER A 9 -8.86 -8.41 -16.75
C SER A 9 -8.40 -9.30 -15.59
N GLU A 10 -7.53 -10.27 -15.85
CA GLU A 10 -7.04 -11.22 -14.84
C GLU A 10 -6.20 -10.51 -13.76
N ASP A 11 -5.33 -9.59 -14.18
CA ASP A 11 -4.52 -8.78 -13.27
C ASP A 11 -5.34 -7.83 -12.40
N TYR A 12 -6.37 -7.23 -12.98
CA TYR A 12 -7.29 -6.35 -12.26
C TYR A 12 -8.09 -7.11 -11.21
N GLN A 13 -8.60 -8.30 -11.56
CA GLN A 13 -9.29 -9.19 -10.62
C GLN A 13 -8.36 -9.66 -9.50
N LYS A 14 -7.08 -9.90 -9.80
CA LYS A 14 -6.09 -10.26 -8.80
C LYS A 14 -5.89 -9.15 -7.76
N ILE A 15 -5.69 -7.91 -8.21
CA ILE A 15 -5.51 -6.76 -7.30
C ILE A 15 -6.78 -6.51 -6.48
N PHE A 16 -7.95 -6.63 -7.09
CA PHE A 16 -9.22 -6.49 -6.39
C PHE A 16 -9.33 -7.47 -5.21
N ARG A 17 -9.02 -8.76 -5.44
CA ARG A 17 -9.02 -9.77 -4.37
C ARG A 17 -7.97 -9.47 -3.29
N GLN A 18 -6.79 -9.00 -3.67
CA GLN A 18 -5.77 -8.59 -2.70
C GLN A 18 -6.27 -7.46 -1.80
N ILE A 19 -6.95 -6.45 -2.37
CA ILE A 19 -7.56 -5.37 -1.59
C ILE A 19 -8.62 -5.92 -0.64
N GLU A 20 -9.51 -6.80 -1.09
CA GLU A 20 -10.54 -7.41 -0.23
C GLU A 20 -9.94 -8.19 0.95
N THR A 21 -8.85 -8.94 0.73
CA THR A 21 -8.13 -9.65 1.79
C THR A 21 -7.47 -8.67 2.76
N LEU A 22 -6.76 -7.66 2.23
CA LEU A 22 -6.05 -6.67 3.05
C LEU A 22 -7.01 -5.80 3.87
N MET A 23 -8.19 -5.45 3.34
CA MET A 23 -9.24 -4.73 4.07
C MET A 23 -9.77 -5.49 5.28
N LYS A 24 -9.64 -6.83 5.30
CA LYS A 24 -9.98 -7.68 6.45
C LYS A 24 -8.83 -7.81 7.46
N CYS A 25 -7.73 -7.08 7.25
CA CYS A 25 -6.49 -7.21 8.02
C CYS A 25 -5.86 -8.61 7.90
N GLU A 26 -6.00 -9.25 6.73
CA GLU A 26 -5.40 -10.56 6.44
C GLU A 26 -4.17 -10.40 5.54
N ALA A 27 -3.10 -11.15 5.85
CA ALA A 27 -1.88 -11.14 5.06
C ALA A 27 -2.06 -11.86 3.72
N ILE A 28 -1.60 -11.25 2.63
CA ILE A 28 -1.57 -11.88 1.30
C ILE A 28 -0.29 -12.73 1.14
N PRO A 29 -0.27 -13.76 0.26
CA PRO A 29 0.90 -14.61 0.04
C PRO A 29 2.16 -13.83 -0.40
N GLU A 30 3.35 -14.33 -0.06
CA GLU A 30 4.64 -13.70 -0.41
C GLU A 30 4.78 -13.42 -1.93
N GLN A 31 4.31 -14.34 -2.78
CA GLN A 31 4.33 -14.16 -4.23
C GLN A 31 3.46 -12.98 -4.69
N ASP A 32 2.33 -12.79 -4.00
CA ASP A 32 1.40 -11.71 -4.28
C ASP A 32 1.98 -10.37 -3.85
N VAL A 33 2.61 -10.31 -2.67
CA VAL A 33 3.39 -9.14 -2.24
C VAL A 33 4.44 -8.76 -3.27
N LYS A 34 5.24 -9.72 -3.73
CA LYS A 34 6.29 -9.48 -4.73
C LYS A 34 5.70 -8.92 -6.04
N SER A 35 4.59 -9.50 -6.51
CA SER A 35 3.92 -9.03 -7.72
C SER A 35 3.33 -7.63 -7.55
N LEU A 36 2.76 -7.33 -6.38
CA LEU A 36 2.20 -6.02 -6.06
C LEU A 36 3.30 -4.94 -6.01
N CYS A 37 4.40 -5.21 -5.30
CA CYS A 37 5.55 -4.30 -5.23
C CYS A 37 6.19 -4.04 -6.61
N ALA A 38 6.24 -5.05 -7.48
CA ALA A 38 6.75 -4.87 -8.84
C ALA A 38 5.89 -3.88 -9.64
N LYS A 39 4.55 -4.01 -9.60
CA LYS A 39 3.62 -3.09 -10.26
C LYS A 39 3.65 -1.70 -9.65
N ALA A 40 3.69 -1.61 -8.32
CA ALA A 40 3.79 -0.33 -7.64
C ALA A 40 5.08 0.41 -8.01
N ARG A 41 6.21 -0.32 -8.11
CA ARG A 41 7.48 0.25 -8.57
C ARG A 41 7.37 0.80 -10.00
N GLU A 42 6.71 0.09 -10.90
CA GLU A 42 6.51 0.58 -12.28
C GLU A 42 5.75 1.90 -12.30
N ILE A 43 4.70 2.04 -11.49
CA ILE A 43 3.91 3.28 -11.36
C ILE A 43 4.73 4.40 -10.73
N LEU A 44 5.33 4.15 -9.56
CA LEU A 44 6.06 5.15 -8.78
C LEU A 44 7.34 5.64 -9.48
N LEU A 45 7.93 4.84 -10.40
CA LEU A 45 9.08 5.29 -11.21
C LEU A 45 8.69 6.30 -12.29
N GLN A 46 7.43 6.32 -12.73
CA GLN A 46 6.94 7.31 -13.69
C GLN A 46 6.54 8.62 -12.99
N GLU A 47 6.43 8.61 -11.67
CA GLU A 47 6.07 9.77 -10.87
C GLU A 47 7.28 10.69 -10.65
N GLY A 48 7.11 11.98 -10.90
CA GLY A 48 8.08 13.00 -10.52
C GLY A 48 8.19 13.18 -9.00
N ASN A 49 9.32 13.73 -8.55
CA ASN A 49 9.59 13.98 -7.13
C ASN A 49 8.63 15.00 -6.48
N VAL A 50 8.08 15.91 -7.28
CA VAL A 50 7.09 16.90 -6.86
C VAL A 50 5.81 16.64 -7.63
N GLN A 51 4.78 16.23 -6.91
CA GLN A 51 3.52 15.79 -7.48
C GLN A 51 2.47 16.88 -7.34
N VAL A 52 1.74 17.11 -8.42
CA VAL A 52 0.63 18.06 -8.45
C VAL A 52 -0.64 17.26 -8.22
N VAL A 53 -1.40 17.64 -7.19
CA VAL A 53 -2.65 16.96 -6.83
C VAL A 53 -3.79 17.97 -6.89
N ASP A 54 -4.80 17.65 -7.69
CA ASP A 54 -5.98 18.50 -7.85
C ASP A 54 -6.96 18.33 -6.67
N SER A 55 -7.57 19.45 -6.27
CA SER A 55 -8.67 19.44 -5.30
C SER A 55 -9.98 18.93 -5.93
N PRO A 56 -10.88 18.29 -5.17
CA PRO A 56 -10.81 18.02 -3.73
C PRO A 56 -9.90 16.81 -3.40
N VAL A 57 -9.19 16.87 -2.28
CA VAL A 57 -8.32 15.80 -1.78
C VAL A 57 -8.36 15.73 -0.25
N THR A 58 -8.36 14.51 0.29
CA THR A 58 -8.19 14.25 1.72
C THR A 58 -6.72 14.02 2.02
N ILE A 59 -6.16 14.82 2.92
CA ILE A 59 -4.74 14.74 3.31
C ILE A 59 -4.63 13.94 4.62
N CYS A 60 -3.77 12.94 4.62
CA CYS A 60 -3.57 12.01 5.73
C CYS A 60 -2.12 12.06 6.21
N GLY A 61 -1.93 12.23 7.52
CA GLY A 61 -0.63 12.18 8.17
C GLY A 61 -0.19 10.75 8.51
N ASP A 62 0.67 10.65 9.51
CA ASP A 62 1.30 9.41 9.97
C ASP A 62 0.27 8.33 10.35
N ILE A 63 0.55 7.09 9.97
CA ILE A 63 -0.31 5.93 10.25
C ILE A 63 0.38 4.94 11.20
N HIS A 64 1.70 4.72 11.06
CA HIS A 64 2.49 3.87 11.95
C HIS A 64 1.88 2.48 12.21
N GLY A 65 1.41 1.79 11.17
CA GLY A 65 0.84 0.44 11.27
C GLY A 65 -0.44 0.33 12.11
N GLN A 66 -1.13 1.46 12.37
CA GLN A 66 -2.43 1.50 13.04
C GLN A 66 -3.56 1.18 12.05
N PHE A 67 -3.67 -0.09 11.65
CA PHE A 67 -4.59 -0.53 10.59
C PHE A 67 -6.06 -0.15 10.86
N TYR A 68 -6.54 -0.32 12.09
CA TYR A 68 -7.94 -0.01 12.41
C TYR A 68 -8.25 1.49 12.37
N ASP A 69 -7.26 2.33 12.70
CA ASP A 69 -7.39 3.78 12.57
C ASP A 69 -7.38 4.20 11.09
N LEU A 70 -6.61 3.50 10.24
CA LEU A 70 -6.69 3.68 8.78
C LEU A 70 -8.08 3.30 8.23
N MET A 71 -8.70 2.24 8.75
CA MET A 71 -10.06 1.86 8.34
C MET A 71 -11.09 2.92 8.73
N GLU A 72 -10.95 3.47 9.93
CA GLU A 72 -11.78 4.57 10.42
C GLU A 72 -11.59 5.84 9.58
N LEU A 73 -10.35 6.13 9.18
CA LEU A 73 -10.05 7.23 8.26
C LEU A 73 -10.79 7.08 6.93
N PHE A 74 -10.79 5.89 6.32
CA PHE A 74 -11.56 5.67 5.09
C PHE A 74 -13.08 5.69 5.32
N ARG A 75 -13.54 5.32 6.52
CA ARG A 75 -14.97 5.41 6.88
C ARG A 75 -15.45 6.86 6.97
N VAL A 76 -14.62 7.75 7.50
CA VAL A 76 -14.93 9.18 7.70
C VAL A 76 -14.67 9.99 6.44
N GLY A 77 -13.52 9.78 5.79
CA GLY A 77 -13.09 10.53 4.61
C GLY A 77 -13.76 10.10 3.31
N GLY A 78 -14.31 8.88 3.25
CA GLY A 78 -14.89 8.29 2.04
C GLY A 78 -13.97 7.24 1.41
N GLN A 79 -14.54 6.34 0.60
CA GLN A 79 -13.78 5.25 -0.01
C GLN A 79 -13.14 5.68 -1.33
N VAL A 80 -12.01 5.07 -1.68
CA VAL A 80 -11.41 5.16 -3.01
C VAL A 80 -12.21 4.26 -3.97
N PRO A 81 -12.59 4.69 -5.19
CA PRO A 81 -12.10 5.85 -5.93
C PRO A 81 -12.92 7.15 -5.80
N ASP A 82 -14.01 7.15 -5.04
CA ASP A 82 -14.91 8.30 -4.96
C ASP A 82 -14.25 9.51 -4.28
N THR A 83 -13.26 9.26 -3.41
CA THR A 83 -12.45 10.28 -2.74
C THR A 83 -10.98 10.17 -3.14
N ASN A 84 -10.35 11.31 -3.46
CA ASN A 84 -8.90 11.40 -3.68
C ASN A 84 -8.17 11.48 -2.34
N TYR A 85 -7.04 10.80 -2.23
CA TYR A 85 -6.22 10.77 -1.02
C TYR A 85 -4.77 11.16 -1.29
N LEU A 86 -4.18 11.90 -0.35
CA LEU A 86 -2.75 12.18 -0.26
C LEU A 86 -2.25 11.76 1.12
N PHE A 87 -1.41 10.72 1.18
CA PHE A 87 -0.77 10.30 2.42
C PHE A 87 0.66 10.80 2.50
N LEU A 88 1.02 11.35 3.67
CA LEU A 88 2.26 12.07 3.90
C LEU A 88 3.46 11.21 4.35
N GLY A 89 3.35 9.89 4.28
CA GLY A 89 4.41 8.94 4.68
C GLY A 89 4.18 8.35 6.07
N ASP A 90 5.23 7.74 6.62
CA ASP A 90 5.22 7.12 7.96
C ASP A 90 4.10 6.09 8.12
N PHE A 91 4.07 5.15 7.18
CA PHE A 91 3.07 4.08 7.09
C PHE A 91 3.34 2.95 8.08
N VAL A 92 4.63 2.70 8.32
CA VAL A 92 5.15 1.51 9.02
C VAL A 92 5.77 1.85 10.38
N ASP A 93 6.15 0.80 11.10
CA ASP A 93 6.73 0.80 12.44
C ASP A 93 5.75 1.23 13.55
N ARG A 94 6.11 0.89 14.81
CA ARG A 94 5.36 1.15 16.06
C ARG A 94 4.03 0.39 16.21
N GLY A 95 3.28 0.17 15.14
CA GLY A 95 2.06 -0.64 15.12
C GLY A 95 2.31 -2.14 14.96
N PHE A 96 1.26 -2.94 15.17
CA PHE A 96 1.32 -4.42 15.02
C PHE A 96 0.94 -4.93 13.61
N TYR A 97 0.41 -4.04 12.78
CA TYR A 97 -0.17 -4.31 11.48
C TYR A 97 0.45 -3.43 10.38
N SER A 98 1.74 -3.11 10.49
CA SER A 98 2.43 -2.30 9.49
C SER A 98 2.45 -2.96 8.12
N VAL A 99 2.51 -4.29 8.06
CA VAL A 99 2.49 -5.02 6.77
C VAL A 99 1.14 -4.87 6.06
N GLU A 100 0.02 -5.13 6.73
CA GLU A 100 -1.31 -5.01 6.12
C GLU A 100 -1.61 -3.54 5.77
N THR A 101 -1.24 -2.61 6.66
CA THR A 101 -1.40 -1.17 6.44
C THR A 101 -0.67 -0.73 5.16
N PHE A 102 0.63 -1.04 5.06
CA PHE A 102 1.43 -0.62 3.91
C PHE A 102 0.98 -1.31 2.62
N LEU A 103 0.74 -2.63 2.66
CA LEU A 103 0.30 -3.37 1.48
C LEU A 103 -1.08 -2.92 0.99
N LEU A 104 -1.99 -2.54 1.89
CA LEU A 104 -3.29 -2.00 1.50
C LEU A 104 -3.16 -0.67 0.77
N LEU A 105 -2.38 0.27 1.32
CA LEU A 105 -2.11 1.56 0.68
C LEU A 105 -1.46 1.37 -0.71
N LEU A 106 -0.52 0.43 -0.79
CA LEU A 106 0.16 0.09 -2.04
C LEU A 106 -0.79 -0.54 -3.06
N ALA A 107 -1.68 -1.45 -2.63
CA ALA A 107 -2.70 -2.06 -3.49
C ALA A 107 -3.70 -1.03 -4.03
N LEU A 108 -4.14 -0.10 -3.18
CA LEU A 108 -4.98 1.03 -3.59
C LEU A 108 -4.26 1.95 -4.58
N LYS A 109 -2.96 2.22 -4.37
CA LYS A 109 -2.13 2.97 -5.32
C LYS A 109 -2.05 2.30 -6.68
N VAL A 110 -1.79 0.99 -6.71
CA VAL A 110 -1.69 0.26 -7.99
C VAL A 110 -3.06 0.21 -8.69
N ARG A 111 -4.14 0.07 -7.93
CA ARG A 111 -5.50 -0.01 -8.47
C ARG A 111 -6.04 1.34 -8.97
N TYR A 112 -5.67 2.42 -8.29
CA TYR A 112 -6.19 3.77 -8.52
C TYR A 112 -5.03 4.81 -8.48
N PRO A 113 -4.09 4.74 -9.43
CA PRO A 113 -2.88 5.56 -9.39
C PRO A 113 -3.15 7.07 -9.37
N ASP A 114 -4.20 7.52 -10.06
CA ASP A 114 -4.61 8.93 -10.14
C ASP A 114 -5.46 9.42 -8.94
N ARG A 115 -5.89 8.51 -8.06
CA ARG A 115 -6.74 8.81 -6.90
C ARG A 115 -6.02 8.69 -5.57
N MET A 116 -4.94 7.92 -5.55
CA MET A 116 -4.16 7.61 -4.35
C MET A 116 -2.75 8.14 -4.52
N MET A 117 -2.39 9.18 -3.78
CA MET A 117 -1.04 9.74 -3.78
C MET A 117 -0.31 9.35 -2.51
N LEU A 118 0.88 8.76 -2.66
CA LEU A 118 1.73 8.33 -1.54
C LEU A 118 3.06 9.07 -1.63
N ILE A 119 3.40 9.84 -0.61
CA ILE A 119 4.74 10.41 -0.47
C ILE A 119 5.53 9.65 0.59
N ARG A 120 6.86 9.80 0.54
CA ARG A 120 7.80 9.09 1.40
C ARG A 120 7.99 9.84 2.72
N GLY A 121 7.83 9.17 3.85
CA GLY A 121 8.23 9.63 5.18
C GLY A 121 9.63 9.15 5.56
N ASN A 122 10.05 9.38 6.81
CA ASN A 122 11.36 8.94 7.29
C ASN A 122 11.39 7.45 7.63
N HIS A 123 10.22 6.86 7.93
CA HIS A 123 10.11 5.43 8.25
C HIS A 123 10.19 4.51 7.02
N GLU A 124 10.01 5.03 5.81
CA GLU A 124 10.17 4.28 4.56
C GLU A 124 11.66 4.20 4.14
N SER A 125 12.54 3.83 5.07
CA SER A 125 13.95 3.62 4.84
C SER A 125 14.43 2.32 5.47
N ARG A 126 15.40 1.67 4.83
CA ARG A 126 15.96 0.39 5.29
C ARG A 126 16.55 0.49 6.70
N GLN A 127 17.19 1.61 7.01
CA GLN A 127 17.81 1.84 8.31
C GLN A 127 16.75 1.91 9.43
N ILE A 128 15.61 2.55 9.18
CA ILE A 128 14.56 2.71 10.19
C ILE A 128 13.73 1.43 10.32
N THR A 129 13.26 0.85 9.22
CA THR A 129 12.47 -0.39 9.24
C THR A 129 13.19 -1.61 9.84
N GLN A 130 14.53 -1.65 9.85
CA GLN A 130 15.31 -2.69 10.54
C GLN A 130 15.28 -2.56 12.06
N VAL A 131 15.18 -1.33 12.56
CA VAL A 131 15.33 -1.03 13.99
C VAL A 131 13.97 -0.91 14.68
N TYR A 132 12.95 -0.45 13.96
CA TYR A 132 11.68 -0.03 14.54
C TYR A 132 10.51 -1.01 14.34
N GLY A 133 10.81 -2.23 13.90
CA GLY A 133 9.92 -3.38 14.03
C GLY A 133 9.32 -3.91 12.73
N PHE A 134 9.34 -3.17 11.63
CA PHE A 134 8.79 -3.68 10.35
C PHE A 134 9.54 -4.93 9.85
N TYR A 135 10.87 -4.99 10.01
CA TYR A 135 11.65 -6.19 9.69
C TYR A 135 11.18 -7.44 10.46
N ASP A 136 11.04 -7.29 11.78
CA ASP A 136 10.61 -8.38 12.66
C ASP A 136 9.17 -8.79 12.38
N GLU A 137 8.30 -7.83 12.05
CA GLU A 137 6.92 -8.10 11.65
C GLU A 137 6.85 -8.95 10.38
N CYS A 138 7.62 -8.57 9.34
CA CYS A 138 7.71 -9.34 8.11
C CYS A 138 8.22 -10.76 8.37
N LEU A 139 9.28 -10.91 9.17
CA LEU A 139 9.83 -12.22 9.51
C LEU A 139 8.82 -13.09 10.28
N ARG A 140 8.09 -12.50 11.23
CA ARG A 140 7.06 -13.19 12.02
C ARG A 140 5.88 -13.65 11.18
N LYS A 141 5.43 -12.83 10.21
CA LYS A 141 4.26 -13.11 9.38
C LYS A 141 4.55 -14.06 8.22
N TYR A 142 5.72 -13.94 7.61
CA TYR A 142 6.07 -14.67 6.39
C TYR A 142 7.11 -15.78 6.60
N GLY A 143 7.73 -15.85 7.78
CA GLY A 143 8.80 -16.81 8.08
C GLY A 143 10.11 -16.54 7.31
N SER A 144 10.15 -15.47 6.51
CA SER A 144 11.29 -15.08 5.68
C SER A 144 11.42 -13.56 5.68
N SER A 145 12.63 -13.06 5.47
CA SER A 145 12.86 -11.64 5.25
C SER A 145 12.66 -11.21 3.79
N THR A 146 12.07 -12.06 2.94
CA THR A 146 11.92 -11.77 1.51
C THR A 146 10.94 -10.64 1.27
N VAL A 147 9.82 -10.60 2.01
CA VAL A 147 8.82 -9.53 1.93
C VAL A 147 9.40 -8.16 2.32
N TRP A 148 10.33 -8.16 3.27
CA TRP A 148 10.98 -6.93 3.73
C TRP A 148 12.04 -6.39 2.74
N ARG A 149 12.56 -7.22 1.83
CA ARG A 149 13.65 -6.89 0.93
C ARG A 149 13.16 -6.24 -0.36
#